data_AF-A0A2V6P3G8-F1
#
_entry.id   AF-A0A2V6P3G8-F1
#
_cell.length_a   1.000
_cell.length_b   1.000
_cell.length_c   1.000
_cell.angle_alpha   90.00
_cell.angle_beta   90.00
_cell.angle_gamma   90.00
#
_symmetry.space_group_name_H-M   'P 1'
#
loop_
_entity.id
_entity.type
_entity.pdbx_description
1 polymer ?
#
loop_
_entity_poly.entity_id
_entity_poly.type
_entity_poly.pdbx_seq_one_letter_code
_entity_poly.pdbx_strand_id
1 'polypeptide(L)'
;MARFWVELALPAYSICAVFVYFRPGILWAGDGSNMETVFVWLLWGLVGLFTGVLAISGLFLTFYLVYSPIYLASQLVLLIDRRKWVDRSELRFYLGCFMLLCLLGGLAVASPVAAMITFTILAGSAQVLWRILV
;
A
#
# COMPACT_ATOMS: atom_id res chain seq x y z
N MET A 1 -9.90 -18.85 -8.36
CA MET A 1 -9.52 -19.04 -6.95
C MET A 1 -8.12 -18.51 -6.63
N ALA A 2 -7.07 -18.76 -7.43
CA ALA A 2 -5.70 -18.29 -7.13
C ALA A 2 -5.54 -16.76 -6.95
N ARG A 3 -6.28 -15.94 -7.71
CA ARG A 3 -6.24 -14.47 -7.59
C ARG A 3 -6.69 -13.96 -6.21
N PHE A 4 -7.72 -14.59 -5.63
CA PHE A 4 -8.25 -14.22 -4.32
C PHE A 4 -7.25 -14.47 -3.18
N TRP A 5 -6.51 -15.58 -3.26
CA TRP A 5 -5.48 -15.91 -2.26
C TRP A 5 -4.31 -14.92 -2.28
N VAL A 6 -3.93 -14.42 -3.45
CA VAL A 6 -2.90 -13.37 -3.59
C VAL A 6 -3.41 -12.03 -3.08
N GLU A 7 -4.68 -11.69 -3.40
CA GLU A 7 -5.35 -10.46 -2.92
C GLU A 7 -5.54 -10.46 -1.38
N LEU A 8 -5.60 -11.62 -0.72
CA LEU A 8 -5.72 -11.74 0.75
C LEU A 8 -4.38 -11.89 1.46
N ALA A 9 -3.38 -12.50 0.81
CA ALA A 9 -2.07 -12.75 1.40
C ALA A 9 -1.28 -11.45 1.68
N LEU A 10 -1.35 -10.47 0.78
CA LEU A 10 -0.65 -9.19 0.92
C LEU A 10 -1.19 -8.30 2.07
N PRO A 11 -2.51 -8.15 2.24
CA PRO A 11 -3.08 -7.48 3.41
C PRO A 11 -2.79 -8.22 4.72
N ALA A 12 -2.88 -9.55 4.72
CA ALA A 12 -2.55 -10.34 5.91
C ALA A 12 -1.07 -10.16 6.28
N TYR A 13 -0.18 -10.16 5.28
CA TYR A 13 1.24 -9.91 5.46
C TYR A 13 1.53 -8.50 6.00
N SER A 14 0.87 -7.46 5.48
CA SER A 14 1.09 -6.10 5.96
C SER A 14 0.66 -5.91 7.42
N ILE A 15 -0.45 -6.54 7.83
CA ILE A 15 -0.89 -6.57 9.23
C ILE A 15 0.14 -7.29 10.11
N CYS A 16 0.62 -8.46 9.67
CA CYS A 16 1.65 -9.21 10.38
C CYS A 16 2.96 -8.42 10.50
N ALA A 17 3.39 -7.73 9.44
CA ALA A 17 4.59 -6.90 9.45
C ALA A 17 4.47 -5.74 10.44
N VAL A 18 3.31 -5.06 10.49
CA VAL A 18 3.03 -4.03 11.50
C VAL A 18 3.04 -4.63 12.91
N PHE A 19 2.45 -5.80 13.11
CA PHE A 19 2.44 -6.47 14.41
C PHE A 19 3.85 -6.83 14.90
N VAL A 20 4.70 -7.36 14.02
CA VAL A 20 6.10 -7.70 14.30
C VAL A 20 6.92 -6.44 14.62
N TYR A 21 6.68 -5.34 13.92
CA TYR A 21 7.35 -4.05 14.20
C TYR A 21 7.11 -3.58 15.65
N PHE A 22 5.90 -3.78 16.19
CA PHE A 22 5.57 -3.42 17.57
C PHE A 22 5.97 -4.49 18.61
N ARG A 23 6.36 -5.69 18.17
CA ARG A 23 6.76 -6.81 19.04
C ARG A 23 8.07 -7.47 18.53
N PRO A 24 9.21 -6.74 18.55
CA PRO A 24 10.48 -7.25 18.01
C PRO A 24 11.02 -8.48 18.76
N GLY A 25 10.58 -8.70 20.00
CA GLY A 25 11.05 -9.81 20.86
C GLY A 25 10.60 -11.22 20.44
N ILE A 26 9.75 -11.35 19.42
CA ILE A 26 9.25 -12.67 18.95
C ILE A 26 10.23 -13.29 17.92
N LEU A 27 11.12 -12.51 17.33
CA LEU A 27 11.95 -12.92 16.19
C LEU A 27 13.28 -13.60 16.55
N TRP A 28 13.65 -13.63 17.83
CA TRP A 28 14.96 -14.14 18.28
C TRP A 28 14.82 -15.40 19.12
N ALA A 29 14.69 -16.53 18.44
CA ALA A 29 14.92 -17.86 19.00
C ALA A 29 15.86 -18.61 18.04
N GLY A 30 17.17 -18.42 18.22
CA GLY A 30 18.19 -19.13 17.47
C GLY A 30 19.02 -19.95 18.44
N ASP A 31 18.61 -21.19 18.70
CA ASP A 31 19.38 -22.13 19.51
C ASP A 31 19.93 -23.25 18.62
N GLY A 32 21.11 -23.01 18.05
CA GLY A 32 22.14 -24.05 17.93
C GLY A 32 21.94 -25.31 17.07
N SER A 33 21.07 -25.38 16.06
CA SER A 33 21.11 -26.48 15.06
C SER A 33 21.20 -26.02 13.60
N ASN A 34 22.00 -26.74 12.78
CA ASN A 34 22.23 -26.41 11.36
C ASN A 34 20.94 -26.47 10.52
N MET A 35 19.99 -27.36 10.86
CA MET A 35 18.70 -27.44 10.15
C MET A 35 17.76 -26.29 10.51
N GLU A 36 17.72 -25.84 11.76
CA GLU A 36 16.94 -24.66 12.15
C GLU A 36 17.47 -23.40 11.47
N THR A 37 18.80 -23.29 11.33
CA THR A 37 19.41 -22.14 10.64
C THR A 37 18.95 -22.03 9.18
N VAL A 38 18.93 -23.13 8.42
CA VAL A 38 18.45 -23.14 7.03
C VAL A 38 16.96 -22.77 6.95
N PHE A 39 16.15 -23.30 7.85
CA PHE A 39 14.72 -23.00 7.91
C PHE A 39 14.46 -21.52 8.23
N VAL A 40 15.21 -20.95 9.17
CA VAL A 40 15.16 -19.52 9.52
C VAL A 40 15.52 -18.66 8.31
N TRP A 41 16.59 -18.96 7.58
CA TRP A 41 16.97 -18.22 6.38
C TRP A 41 15.92 -18.31 5.26
N LEU A 42 15.29 -19.47 5.06
CA LEU A 42 14.17 -19.61 4.11
C LEU A 42 12.98 -18.74 4.50
N LEU A 43 12.63 -18.71 5.79
CA LEU A 43 11.55 -17.88 6.33
C LEU A 43 11.85 -16.39 6.14
N TRP A 44 13.08 -15.96 6.42
CA TRP A 44 13.54 -14.60 6.16
C TRP A 44 13.56 -14.25 4.68
N GLY A 45 13.92 -15.18 3.80
CA GLY A 45 13.82 -15.00 2.35
C GLY A 45 12.38 -14.80 1.89
N LEU A 46 11.43 -15.55 2.45
CA LEU A 46 10.01 -15.41 2.17
C LEU A 46 9.46 -14.07 2.68
N VAL A 47 9.79 -13.68 3.91
CA VAL A 47 9.49 -12.35 4.47
C VAL A 47 10.08 -11.24 3.59
N GLY A 48 11.33 -11.39 3.14
CA GLY A 48 11.97 -10.45 2.22
C GLY A 48 11.21 -10.31 0.89
N LEU A 49 10.75 -11.42 0.32
CA LEU A 49 9.96 -11.43 -0.93
C LEU A 49 8.63 -10.69 -0.73
N PHE A 50 7.86 -11.02 0.30
CA PHE A 50 6.59 -10.34 0.58
C PHE A 50 6.79 -8.85 0.92
N THR A 51 7.87 -8.50 1.61
CA THR A 51 8.24 -7.09 1.86
C THR A 51 8.56 -6.36 0.56
N GLY A 52 9.29 -7.00 -0.36
CA GLY A 52 9.59 -6.44 -1.68
C GLY A 52 8.31 -6.17 -2.49
N VAL A 53 7.38 -7.13 -2.52
CA VAL A 53 6.09 -6.95 -3.20
C VAL A 53 5.28 -5.82 -2.55
N LEU A 54 5.27 -5.74 -1.21
CA LEU A 54 4.62 -4.65 -0.47
C LEU A 54 5.25 -3.29 -0.80
N ALA A 55 6.58 -3.22 -0.90
CA ALA A 55 7.30 -2.00 -1.25
C ALA A 55 6.98 -1.53 -2.68
N ILE A 56 6.93 -2.44 -3.65
CA ILE A 56 6.52 -2.13 -5.03
C ILE A 56 5.07 -1.62 -5.04
N SER A 57 4.17 -2.29 -4.32
CA SER A 57 2.77 -1.87 -4.19
C SER A 57 2.65 -0.47 -3.58
N GLY A 58 3.39 -0.20 -2.50
CA GLY A 58 3.47 1.12 -1.87
C GLY A 58 4.02 2.19 -2.80
N LEU A 59 4.97 1.85 -3.68
CA LEU A 59 5.53 2.77 -4.67
C LEU A 59 4.49 3.16 -5.73
N PHE A 60 3.72 2.19 -6.24
CA PHE A 60 2.59 2.49 -7.13
C PHE A 60 1.53 3.35 -6.44
N LEU A 61 1.16 3.01 -5.20
CA LEU A 61 0.20 3.79 -4.42
C LEU A 61 0.68 5.24 -4.25
N THR A 62 1.95 5.43 -3.86
CA THR A 62 2.57 6.75 -3.72
C THR A 62 2.54 7.52 -5.04
N PHE A 63 2.88 6.86 -6.15
CA PHE A 63 2.84 7.48 -7.47
C PHE A 63 1.44 8.02 -7.80
N TYR A 64 0.39 7.21 -7.62
CA TYR A 64 -0.99 7.65 -7.87
C TYR A 64 -1.45 8.75 -6.91
N LEU A 65 -1.07 8.67 -5.63
CA LEU A 65 -1.39 9.70 -4.64
C LEU A 65 -0.78 11.05 -5.05
N VAL A 66 0.53 11.08 -5.34
CA VAL A 66 1.25 12.31 -5.71
C VAL A 66 0.84 12.84 -7.07
N TYR A 67 0.52 11.96 -8.01
CA TYR A 67 0.08 12.36 -9.35
C TYR A 67 -1.37 12.90 -9.35
N SER A 68 -2.22 12.46 -8.42
CA SER A 68 -3.63 12.87 -8.35
C SER A 68 -3.90 14.38 -8.34
N PRO A 69 -3.23 15.25 -7.54
CA PRO A 69 -3.46 16.69 -7.58
C PRO A 69 -3.09 17.31 -8.94
N ILE A 70 -2.00 16.84 -9.56
CA ILE A 70 -1.54 17.34 -10.86
C ILE A 70 -2.56 16.99 -11.94
N TYR A 71 -3.04 15.74 -11.93
CA TYR A 71 -4.07 15.28 -12.85
C TYR A 71 -5.37 16.08 -12.69
N LEU A 72 -5.88 16.21 -11.47
CA LEU A 72 -7.12 16.96 -11.19
C LEU A 72 -7.00 18.44 -11.58
N ALA A 73 -5.86 19.07 -11.33
CA ALA A 73 -5.60 20.45 -11.75
C ALA A 73 -5.63 20.59 -13.28
N SER A 74 -5.02 19.65 -14.01
CA SER A 74 -5.06 19.66 -15.48
C SER A 74 -6.48 19.45 -16.02
N GLN A 75 -7.28 18.58 -15.39
CA GLN A 75 -8.66 18.34 -15.79
C GLN A 75 -9.59 19.53 -15.48
N LEU A 76 -9.33 20.28 -14.40
CA LEU A 76 -10.06 21.53 -14.11
C LEU A 76 -9.89 22.56 -15.22
N VAL A 77 -8.68 22.69 -15.78
CA VAL A 77 -8.43 23.58 -16.93
C VAL A 77 -9.17 23.10 -18.18
N LEU A 78 -9.23 21.79 -18.40
CA LEU A 78 -9.96 21.21 -19.54
C LEU A 78 -11.49 21.27 -19.38
N LEU A 79 -12.02 21.28 -18.15
CA LEU A 79 -13.45 21.48 -17.89
C LEU A 79 -13.93 22.90 -18.25
N ILE A 80 -13.04 23.88 -18.14
CA ILE A 80 -13.28 25.26 -18.59
C ILE A 80 -13.34 25.31 -20.13
N ASP A 81 -12.53 24.49 -20.79
CA ASP A 81 -12.45 24.40 -22.23
C ASP A 81 -13.44 23.34 -22.77
N ARG A 82 -14.70 23.74 -23.03
CA ARG A 82 -15.89 22.91 -23.35
C ARG A 82 -15.76 21.85 -24.47
N ARG A 83 -14.59 21.65 -25.08
CA ARG A 83 -14.36 20.78 -26.25
C ARG A 83 -13.82 19.38 -25.92
N LYS A 84 -13.47 19.07 -24.67
CA LYS A 84 -12.96 17.72 -24.32
C LYS A 84 -13.93 16.90 -23.48
N TRP A 85 -14.08 15.64 -23.86
CA TRP A 85 -14.77 14.62 -23.09
C TRP A 85 -13.84 14.12 -21.99
N VAL A 86 -14.27 14.27 -20.73
CA VAL A 86 -13.56 13.78 -19.55
C VAL A 86 -14.20 12.47 -19.13
N ASP A 87 -13.38 11.41 -18.99
CA ASP A 87 -13.87 10.14 -18.48
C ASP A 87 -14.21 10.27 -16.98
N ARG A 88 -15.44 9.94 -16.63
CA ARG A 88 -15.94 10.06 -15.26
C ARG A 88 -15.33 8.99 -14.34
N SER A 89 -14.97 7.83 -14.88
CA SER A 89 -14.35 6.73 -14.12
C SER A 89 -12.95 7.12 -13.64
N GLU A 90 -12.12 7.61 -14.57
CA GLU A 90 -10.78 8.07 -14.30
C GLU A 90 -10.76 9.26 -13.33
N LEU A 91 -11.67 10.23 -13.50
CA LEU A 91 -11.80 11.36 -12.58
C LEU A 91 -12.14 10.92 -11.14
N ARG A 92 -13.03 9.94 -10.98
CA ARG A 92 -13.40 9.38 -9.65
C ARG A 92 -12.22 8.67 -9.00
N PHE A 93 -11.45 7.91 -9.77
CA PHE A 93 -10.24 7.24 -9.28
C PHE A 93 -9.24 8.25 -8.71
N TYR A 94 -8.89 9.29 -9.48
CA TYR A 94 -7.94 10.32 -9.03
C TYR A 94 -8.49 11.17 -7.88
N LEU A 95 -9.79 11.43 -7.84
CA LEU A 95 -10.43 12.13 -6.71
C LEU A 95 -10.37 11.27 -5.43
N GLY A 96 -10.57 9.96 -5.54
CA GLY A 96 -10.38 9.00 -4.44
C GLY A 96 -8.93 9.00 -3.93
N CYS A 97 -7.96 8.94 -4.84
CA CYS A 97 -6.54 9.06 -4.49
C CYS A 97 -6.23 10.40 -3.79
N PHE A 98 -6.78 11.51 -4.28
CA PHE A 98 -6.57 12.81 -3.66
C PHE A 98 -7.16 12.88 -2.24
N MET A 99 -8.36 12.34 -2.03
CA MET A 99 -8.96 12.24 -0.68
C MET A 99 -8.11 11.37 0.26
N LEU A 100 -7.60 10.23 -0.22
CA LEU A 100 -6.67 9.39 0.52
C LEU A 100 -5.38 10.12 0.88
N LEU A 101 -4.82 10.91 -0.05
CA LEU A 101 -3.63 11.73 0.19
C LEU A 101 -3.90 12.76 1.29
N CYS A 102 -5.03 13.47 1.23
CA CYS A 102 -5.41 14.43 2.26
C CYS A 102 -5.61 13.75 3.63
N LEU A 103 -6.25 12.59 3.66
CA LEU A 103 -6.44 11.81 4.89
C LEU A 103 -5.10 11.37 5.48
N LEU A 104 -4.20 10.81 4.65
CA LEU A 104 -2.85 10.41 5.05
C LEU A 104 -2.02 11.61 5.53
N GLY A 105 -2.10 12.74 4.82
CA GLY A 105 -1.43 13.98 5.21
C GLY A 105 -1.93 14.52 6.55
N GLY A 106 -3.25 14.56 6.76
CA GLY A 106 -3.85 14.93 8.04
C GLY A 106 -3.43 13.98 9.16
N LEU A 107 -3.43 12.67 8.90
CA LEU A 107 -2.97 11.66 9.84
C LEU A 107 -1.48 11.81 10.15
N ALA A 108 -0.65 12.19 9.18
CA ALA A 108 0.78 12.39 9.36
C ALA A 108 1.09 13.59 10.26
N VAL A 109 0.30 14.66 10.15
CA VAL A 109 0.40 15.84 11.03
C VAL A 109 -0.06 15.50 12.45
N ALA A 110 -1.14 14.73 12.61
CA ALA A 110 -1.64 14.36 13.94
C ALA A 110 -0.77 13.30 14.63
N SER A 111 -0.34 12.28 13.87
CA SER A 111 0.39 11.13 14.38
C SER A 111 1.15 10.42 13.25
N PRO A 112 2.46 10.68 13.06
CA PRO A 112 3.23 10.13 11.94
C PRO A 112 3.27 8.59 11.96
N VAL A 113 3.22 7.98 13.14
CA VAL A 113 3.19 6.53 13.30
C VAL A 113 1.88 5.94 12.75
N ALA A 114 0.73 6.55 13.05
CA ALA A 114 -0.55 6.07 12.53
C ALA A 114 -0.64 6.24 11.01
N ALA A 115 -0.05 7.32 10.47
CA ALA A 115 0.03 7.52 9.03
C ALA A 115 0.84 6.41 8.34
N MET A 116 2.00 6.05 8.91
CA MET A 116 2.81 4.94 8.39
C MET A 116 2.09 3.59 8.45
N ILE A 117 1.40 3.28 9.56
CA ILE A 117 0.61 2.05 9.69
C ILE A 117 -0.50 2.01 8.63
N THR A 118 -1.26 3.10 8.54
CA THR A 118 -2.39 3.21 7.61
C THR A 118 -1.91 3.10 6.16
N PHE A 119 -0.80 3.76 5.83
CA PHE A 119 -0.15 3.64 4.51
C PHE A 119 0.28 2.20 4.21
N THR A 120 0.88 1.52 5.17
CA THR A 120 1.35 0.13 5.00
C THR A 120 0.19 -0.84 4.76
N ILE A 121 -0.93 -0.65 5.46
CA ILE A 121 -2.16 -1.43 5.25
C ILE A 121 -2.78 -1.11 3.88
N LEU A 122 -2.83 0.16 3.50
CA LEU A 122 -3.30 0.60 2.17
C LEU A 122 -2.43 0.03 1.05
N ALA A 123 -1.11 0.03 1.20
CA ALA A 123 -0.18 -0.58 0.26
C ALA A 123 -0.41 -2.10 0.12
N GLY A 124 -0.69 -2.80 1.21
CA GLY A 124 -1.05 -4.22 1.19
C GLY A 124 -2.42 -4.50 0.53
N SER A 125 -3.34 -3.54 0.57
CA SER A 125 -4.70 -3.64 0.01
C SER A 125 -4.89 -2.89 -1.31
N ALA A 126 -3.81 -2.41 -1.93
CA ALA A 126 -3.86 -1.56 -3.13
C ALA A 126 -4.64 -2.21 -4.28
N GLN A 127 -4.50 -3.52 -4.48
CA GLN A 127 -5.24 -4.25 -5.52
C GLN A 127 -6.76 -4.23 -5.30
N VAL A 128 -7.21 -4.35 -4.04
CA VAL A 128 -8.63 -4.28 -3.67
C VAL A 128 -9.12 -2.83 -3.81
N LEU A 129 -8.31 -1.87 -3.40
CA LEU A 129 -8.62 -0.44 -3.47
C LEU A 129 -8.81 0.02 -4.92
N TRP A 130 -7.95 -0.42 -5.84
CA TRP A 130 -8.07 -0.13 -7.27
C TRP A 130 -9.33 -0.74 -7.89
N ARG A 131 -9.75 -1.94 -7.47
CA ARG A 131 -10.99 -2.57 -7.93
C ARG A 131 -12.25 -1.84 -7.47
N ILE A 132 -12.22 -1.16 -6.32
CA ILE A 132 -13.38 -0.43 -5.80
C ILE A 132 -13.52 0.95 -6.48
N LEU A 133 -12.39 1.52 -6.90
CA LEU A 133 -12.33 2.86 -7.48
C LEU A 133 -12.55 2.89 -9.01
N VAL A 134 -12.41 1.75 -9.70
CA VAL A 134 -12.59 1.58 -11.16
C VAL A 134 -13.92 0.88 -11.44
#